data_AF-A0ABD6CGF6-F1
#
_entry.id   AF-A0ABD6CGF6-F1
#
_cell.length_a   1.000
_cell.length_b   1.000
_cell.length_c   1.000
_cell.angle_alpha   90.00
_cell.angle_beta   90.00
_cell.angle_gamma   90.00
#
_symmetry.space_group_name_H-M   'P 1'
#
loop_
_entity.id
_entity.type
_entity.pdbx_description
1 polymer ?
#
loop_
_entity_poly.entity_id
_entity_poly.type
_entity_poly.pdbx_seq_one_letter_code
_entity_poly.pdbx_strand_id
1 'polypeptide(L)'
;MSDRVEFPDDRDTSQKTVTDGFFEREVHLSRAETATFLRNLADQIQSERRLTISTADWEIPFEFTEPIEVEVEFTGGRKDELEIEIEFTEPRGGSELDVS
;
A
#
# COMPACT_ATOMS: atom_id res chain seq x y z
N MET A 1 -1.62 36.91 -33.16
CA MET A 1 -1.73 36.41 -31.78
C MET A 1 -2.86 35.41 -31.77
N SER A 2 -2.53 34.13 -31.70
CA SER A 2 -3.51 33.08 -31.44
C SER A 2 -2.90 32.20 -30.36
N ASP A 3 -3.08 32.64 -29.12
CA ASP A 3 -2.78 31.82 -27.96
C ASP A 3 -3.98 30.89 -27.79
N ARG A 4 -3.88 29.70 -28.40
CA ARG A 4 -4.86 28.64 -28.20
C ARG A 4 -4.50 28.02 -26.85
N VAL A 5 -5.17 28.49 -25.81
CA VAL A 5 -5.17 27.81 -24.51
C VAL A 5 -5.74 26.41 -24.75
N GLU A 6 -4.87 25.42 -24.67
CA GLU A 6 -5.28 24.02 -24.56
C GLU A 6 -5.89 23.83 -23.18
N PHE A 7 -7.19 23.58 -23.14
CA PHE A 7 -7.83 23.08 -21.94
C PHE A 7 -7.37 21.63 -21.75
N PRO A 8 -6.88 21.24 -20.56
CA PRO A 8 -6.57 19.85 -20.28
C PRO A 8 -7.83 19.01 -20.54
N ASP A 9 -7.67 17.92 -21.29
CA ASP A 9 -8.72 16.96 -21.62
C ASP A 9 -9.33 16.44 -20.30
N ASP A 10 -10.66 16.46 -20.19
CA ASP A 10 -11.44 15.95 -19.04
C ASP A 10 -11.39 14.41 -18.97
N ARG A 11 -10.17 13.87 -18.86
CA ARG A 11 -9.85 12.47 -18.60
C ARG A 11 -8.71 12.40 -17.61
N ASP A 12 -8.86 13.13 -16.50
CA ASP A 12 -8.01 12.94 -15.34
C ASP A 12 -8.38 11.60 -14.67
N THR A 13 -8.05 10.51 -15.34
CA THR A 13 -7.99 9.15 -14.79
C THR A 13 -6.62 8.94 -14.12
N SER A 14 -6.02 9.98 -13.54
CA SER A 14 -4.77 9.83 -12.82
C SER A 14 -5.08 9.15 -11.49
N GLN A 15 -4.59 7.92 -11.37
CA GLN A 15 -4.57 7.20 -10.11
C GLN A 15 -3.87 8.07 -9.06
N LYS A 16 -4.49 8.25 -7.88
CA LYS A 16 -3.92 9.10 -6.84
C LYS A 16 -2.79 8.36 -6.10
N THR A 17 -1.56 8.83 -6.23
CA THR A 17 -0.45 8.36 -5.39
C THR A 17 -0.55 8.97 -3.99
N VAL A 18 -0.53 8.12 -2.97
CA VAL A 18 -0.56 8.51 -1.55
C VAL A 18 0.83 8.28 -0.96
N THR A 19 1.45 9.34 -0.42
CA THR A 19 2.81 9.31 0.11
C THR A 19 2.93 9.90 1.51
N ASP A 20 1.87 10.51 2.05
CA ASP A 20 1.86 11.16 3.35
C ASP A 20 0.47 11.17 4.01
N GLY A 21 0.44 11.55 5.29
CA GLY A 21 -0.77 11.67 6.07
C GLY A 21 -1.38 10.33 6.49
N PHE A 22 -2.65 10.37 6.86
CA PHE A 22 -3.42 9.18 7.22
C PHE A 22 -4.25 8.73 6.02
N PHE A 23 -4.14 7.44 5.67
CA PHE A 23 -4.94 6.81 4.64
C PHE A 23 -5.42 5.46 5.13
N GLU A 24 -6.74 5.23 5.05
CA GLU A 24 -7.36 3.96 5.42
C GLU A 24 -8.48 3.65 4.43
N ARG A 25 -8.53 2.40 3.95
CA ARG A 25 -9.60 1.88 3.10
C ARG A 25 -9.85 0.41 3.42
N GLU A 26 -11.09 0.10 3.76
CA GLU A 26 -11.58 -1.27 3.87
C GLU A 26 -12.13 -1.74 2.51
N VAL A 27 -11.67 -2.89 2.03
CA VAL A 27 -12.13 -3.50 0.77
C VAL A 27 -12.60 -4.93 1.00
N HIS A 28 -13.74 -5.28 0.41
CA HIS A 28 -14.28 -6.64 0.46
C HIS A 28 -13.98 -7.35 -0.87
N LEU A 29 -13.10 -8.34 -0.84
CA LEU A 29 -12.66 -9.09 -2.01
C LEU A 29 -13.30 -10.48 -2.05
N SER A 30 -13.55 -11.01 -3.25
CA SER A 30 -13.87 -12.42 -3.41
C SER A 30 -12.66 -13.30 -3.09
N ARG A 31 -12.89 -14.59 -2.83
CA ARG A 31 -11.81 -15.56 -2.57
C ARG A 31 -10.71 -15.56 -3.64
N ALA A 32 -11.08 -15.42 -4.91
CA ALA A 32 -10.14 -15.41 -6.02
C ALA A 32 -9.31 -14.12 -6.05
N GLU A 33 -9.95 -12.98 -5.81
CA GLU A 33 -9.28 -11.67 -5.74
C GLU A 33 -8.33 -11.59 -4.54
N THR A 34 -8.76 -12.05 -3.36
CA THR A 34 -7.88 -12.14 -2.17
C THR A 34 -6.65 -12.99 -2.44
N ALA A 35 -6.82 -14.16 -3.06
CA ALA A 35 -5.69 -15.03 -3.37
C ALA A 35 -4.72 -14.41 -4.39
N THR A 36 -5.23 -13.63 -5.35
CA THR A 36 -4.40 -12.90 -6.31
C THR A 36 -3.67 -11.74 -5.64
N PHE A 37 -4.36 -10.97 -4.79
CA PHE A 37 -3.75 -9.91 -4.00
C PHE A 37 -2.57 -10.44 -3.16
N LEU A 38 -2.78 -11.53 -2.41
CA LEU A 38 -1.74 -12.12 -1.57
C LEU A 38 -0.54 -12.66 -2.38
N ARG A 39 -0.77 -13.24 -3.56
CA ARG A 39 0.31 -13.67 -4.46
C ARG A 39 1.13 -12.47 -4.96
N ASN A 40 0.46 -11.42 -5.42
CA ASN A 40 1.14 -10.21 -5.89
C ASN A 40 1.94 -9.54 -4.76
N LEU A 41 1.41 -9.53 -3.54
CA LEU A 41 2.13 -9.04 -2.37
C LEU A 41 3.37 -9.90 -2.08
N ALA A 42 3.22 -11.23 -2.09
CA ALA A 42 4.33 -12.15 -1.89
C ALA A 42 5.43 -11.98 -2.96
N ASP A 43 5.06 -11.85 -4.23
CA ASP A 43 6.01 -11.64 -5.34
C ASP A 43 6.80 -10.33 -5.14
N GLN A 44 6.15 -9.25 -4.70
CA GLN A 44 6.80 -7.97 -4.41
C GLN A 44 7.77 -8.06 -3.23
N ILE A 45 7.36 -8.71 -2.14
CA ILE A 45 8.23 -8.93 -0.96
C ILE A 45 9.50 -9.70 -1.35
N GLN A 46 9.39 -10.65 -2.28
CA GLN A 46 10.51 -11.47 -2.74
C GLN A 46 11.45 -10.72 -3.70
N SER A 47 10.95 -9.77 -4.49
CA SER A 47 11.75 -9.11 -5.51
C SER A 47 12.70 -8.06 -4.96
N GLU A 48 12.20 -7.15 -4.13
CA GLU A 48 12.96 -6.02 -3.59
C GLU A 48 12.35 -5.48 -2.30
N ARG A 49 13.06 -4.63 -1.56
CA ARG A 49 12.57 -4.02 -0.30
C ARG A 49 11.63 -2.84 -0.54
N ARG A 50 10.74 -2.98 -1.53
CA ARG A 50 9.75 -2.00 -1.93
C ARG A 50 8.49 -2.71 -2.39
N LEU A 51 7.34 -2.20 -1.97
CA LEU A 51 6.03 -2.66 -2.40
C LEU A 51 5.21 -1.46 -2.92
N THR A 52 4.27 -1.74 -3.81
CA THR A 52 3.26 -0.80 -4.29
C THR A 52 1.90 -1.45 -4.16
N ILE A 53 1.08 -0.97 -3.22
CA ILE A 53 -0.31 -1.39 -3.09
C ILE A 53 -1.17 -0.48 -3.96
N SER A 54 -1.90 -1.04 -4.90
CA SER A 54 -2.65 -0.24 -5.87
C SER A 54 -4.05 -0.79 -6.16
N THR A 55 -4.96 0.13 -6.47
CA THR A 55 -6.31 -0.09 -7.00
C THR A 55 -6.50 0.74 -8.26
N ALA A 56 -7.69 0.77 -8.86
CA ALA A 56 -7.95 1.67 -9.99
C ALA A 56 -7.85 3.16 -9.63
N ASP A 57 -8.09 3.51 -8.35
CA ASP A 57 -8.26 4.89 -7.92
C ASP A 57 -7.02 5.46 -7.21
N TRP A 58 -6.21 4.59 -6.59
CA TRP A 58 -5.06 5.01 -5.79
C TRP A 58 -3.92 3.99 -5.80
N GLU A 59 -2.72 4.46 -5.46
CA GLU A 59 -1.54 3.64 -5.19
C GLU A 59 -0.75 4.17 -3.99
N ILE A 60 -0.06 3.27 -3.30
CA ILE A 60 0.84 3.56 -2.17
C ILE A 60 2.16 2.84 -2.44
N PRO A 61 3.21 3.55 -2.89
CA PRO A 61 4.56 3.04 -2.88
C PRO A 61 5.12 3.09 -1.44
N PHE A 62 5.78 2.01 -1.00
CA PHE A 62 6.31 1.89 0.35
C PHE A 62 7.62 1.10 0.35
N GLU A 63 8.67 1.63 0.97
CA GLU A 63 9.91 0.90 1.24
C GLU A 63 9.85 0.32 2.64
N PHE A 64 10.31 -0.93 2.82
CA PHE A 64 10.20 -1.61 4.11
C PHE A 64 11.53 -2.20 4.58
N THR A 65 11.65 -2.37 5.89
CA THR A 65 12.75 -3.09 6.54
C THR A 65 12.35 -4.46 7.07
N GLU A 66 13.34 -5.29 7.34
CA GLU A 66 13.14 -6.57 8.03
C GLU A 66 13.33 -6.41 9.55
N PRO A 67 12.64 -7.23 10.36
CA PRO A 67 11.65 -8.23 9.96
C PRO A 67 10.30 -7.61 9.57
N ILE A 68 9.54 -8.30 8.72
CA ILE A 68 8.11 -8.02 8.49
C ILE A 68 7.33 -8.66 9.65
N GLU A 69 6.44 -7.90 10.27
CA GLU A 69 5.59 -8.39 11.35
C GLU A 69 4.35 -9.07 10.78
N VAL A 70 4.04 -10.26 11.30
CA VAL A 70 2.85 -11.03 10.92
C VAL A 70 2.16 -11.46 12.20
N GLU A 71 0.98 -10.91 12.44
CA GLU A 71 0.14 -11.27 13.56
C GLU A 71 -0.99 -12.20 13.13
N VAL A 72 -1.30 -13.20 13.96
CA VAL A 72 -2.41 -14.13 13.73
C VAL A 72 -3.23 -14.19 15.01
N GLU A 73 -4.48 -13.73 14.92
CA GLU A 73 -5.40 -13.73 16.04
C GLU A 73 -6.62 -14.59 15.73
N PHE A 74 -7.04 -15.40 16.72
CA PHE A 74 -8.28 -16.16 16.65
C PHE A 74 -9.16 -15.81 17.84
N THR A 75 -10.35 -15.30 17.55
CA THR A 75 -11.38 -15.03 18.55
C THR A 75 -12.53 -16.02 18.36
N GLY A 76 -12.73 -16.87 19.37
CA GLY A 76 -13.82 -17.85 19.39
C GLY A 76 -15.00 -17.43 20.27
N GLY A 77 -16.20 -17.95 20.00
CA GLY A 77 -17.36 -17.75 20.88
C GLY A 77 -18.69 -17.74 20.14
N ARG A 78 -19.39 -16.59 20.14
CA ARG A 78 -20.67 -16.45 19.42
C ARG A 78 -20.49 -16.41 17.90
N LYS A 79 -19.31 -16.01 17.46
CA LYS A 79 -18.85 -16.02 16.07
C LYS A 79 -17.34 -16.29 16.13
N ASP A 80 -16.89 -17.24 15.34
CA ASP A 80 -15.46 -17.54 15.23
C ASP A 80 -14.86 -16.63 14.16
N GLU A 81 -13.80 -15.92 14.53
CA GLU A 81 -13.10 -14.95 13.69
C GLU A 81 -11.60 -15.28 13.68
N LEU A 82 -11.00 -15.24 12.49
CA LEU A 82 -9.57 -15.41 12.27
C LEU A 82 -9.08 -14.16 11.54
N GLU A 83 -8.10 -13.51 12.14
CA GLU A 83 -7.48 -12.30 11.62
C GLU A 83 -5.99 -12.58 11.35
N ILE A 84 -5.50 -12.05 10.25
CA ILE A 84 -4.10 -12.12 9.85
C ILE A 84 -3.71 -10.70 9.43
N GLU A 85 -2.80 -10.10 10.17
CA GLU A 85 -2.28 -8.77 9.89
C GLU A 85 -0.81 -8.88 9.47
N ILE A 86 -0.41 -8.05 8.51
CA ILE A 86 0.96 -7.95 8.02
C ILE A 86 1.36 -6.49 8.09
N GLU A 87 2.32 -6.17 8.96
CA GLU A 87 2.81 -4.80 9.15
C GLU A 87 4.20 -4.61 8.53
N PHE A 88 4.36 -3.51 7.81
CA PHE A 88 5.62 -3.08 7.19
C PHE A 88 6.06 -1.75 7.81
N THR A 89 7.33 -1.66 8.20
CA THR A 89 7.92 -0.43 8.73
C THR A 89 8.95 0.14 7.75
N GLU A 90 8.92 1.47 7.54
CA GLU A 90 9.93 2.15 6.74
C GLU A 90 11.32 2.09 7.42
N PRO A 91 12.41 2.11 6.63
CA PRO A 91 13.73 2.37 7.18
C PRO A 91 13.72 3.70 7.92
N ARG A 92 14.15 3.71 9.19
CA ARG A 92 14.37 4.98 9.91
C ARG A 92 15.37 5.82 9.12
N GLY A 93 14.90 6.88 8.48
CA GLY A 93 15.75 7.92 7.90
C GLY A 93 16.52 8.60 9.03
N GLY A 94 17.76 8.17 9.25
CA GLY A 94 18.66 8.85 10.16
C GLY A 94 19.00 10.24 9.63
N SER A 95 18.30 11.27 10.09
CA SER A 95 18.92 12.57 10.29
C SER A 95 19.60 12.55 11.66
N GLU A 96 20.61 11.69 11.81
CA GLU A 96 21.65 11.96 12.79
C GLU A 96 22.41 13.16 12.25
N LEU A 97 22.22 14.31 12.90
CA LEU A 97 22.91 15.55 12.58
C LEU A 97 24.42 15.27 12.67
N ASP A 98 25.09 15.11 11.53
CA ASP A 98 26.55 15.12 11.47
C ASP A 98 27.00 16.57 11.70
N VAL A 99 27.28 16.88 12.97
CA VAL A 99 27.94 18.14 13.34
C VAL A 99 29.44 17.93 13.14
N SER A 100 29.89 18.14 11.90
CA SER A 100 31.29 18.36 11.58
C SER A 100 31.75 19.76 12.00
#